data_AF-A0A1H3GRD6-F1
#
_entry.id   AF-A0A1H3GRD6-F1
#
_cell.length_a   1.000
_cell.length_b   1.000
_cell.length_c   1.000
_cell.angle_alpha   90.00
_cell.angle_beta   90.00
_cell.angle_gamma   90.00
#
_symmetry.space_group_name_H-M   'P 1'
#
loop_
_entity.id
_entity.type
_entity.pdbx_description
1 polymer ?
#
loop_
_entity_poly.entity_id
_entity_poly.type
_entity_poly.pdbx_seq_one_letter_code
_entity_poly.pdbx_strand_id
1 'polypeptide(L)'
;MFVILFYDVGEKRVGKALKICRKYLSWVQNSVFEGEISKANLVKLQNELKTYIDEDYDSIIYYEFRTKQYMNRQCIGQDKGGFVQFL
;
A
#
# COMPACT_ATOMS: atom_id res chain seq x y z
N MET A 1 -6.03 -7.30 -10.28
CA MET A 1 -5.31 -8.04 -9.23
C MET A 1 -5.49 -7.30 -7.92
N PHE A 2 -5.22 -7.94 -6.78
CA PHE A 2 -5.19 -7.25 -5.49
C PHE A 2 -3.74 -7.12 -5.02
N VAL A 3 -3.40 -5.99 -4.41
CA VAL A 3 -2.04 -5.72 -3.92
C VAL A 3 -2.11 -5.25 -2.48
N ILE A 4 -1.19 -5.75 -1.66
CA ILE A 4 -0.86 -5.16 -0.37
C ILE A 4 0.56 -4.59 -0.47
N LEU A 5 0.70 -3.29 -0.21
CA LEU A 5 1.95 -2.56 -0.26
C LEU A 5 2.36 -2.17 1.15
N PHE A 6 3.58 -2.56 1.53
CA PHE A 6 4.26 -2.10 2.74
C PHE A 6 5.39 -1.17 2.34
N TYR A 7 5.57 -0.07 3.05
CA TYR A 7 6.78 0.73 2.91
C TYR A 7 7.51 0.88 4.24
N ASP A 8 8.81 1.11 4.16
CA ASP A 8 9.61 1.73 5.21
C ASP A 8 10.42 2.84 4.55
N VAL A 9 10.06 4.09 4.86
CA VAL A 9 10.59 5.29 4.19
C VAL A 9 10.90 6.34 5.24
N GLY A 10 12.05 7.01 5.07
CA GLY A 10 12.47 8.08 5.97
C GLY A 10 11.43 9.20 6.13
N GLU A 11 11.43 9.88 7.28
CA GLU A 11 10.44 10.90 7.66
C GLU A 11 10.31 12.04 6.64
N LYS A 12 11.43 12.47 6.05
CA LYS A 12 11.43 13.50 4.99
C LYS A 12 10.66 13.05 3.73
N ARG A 13 10.52 11.75 3.52
CA ARG A 13 9.94 11.12 2.33
C ARG A 13 8.53 10.56 2.56
N VAL A 14 8.18 10.17 3.79
CA VAL A 14 6.90 9.51 4.11
C VAL A 14 5.68 10.28 3.61
N GLY A 15 5.66 11.62 3.74
CA GLY A 15 4.50 12.43 3.36
C GLY A 15 4.18 12.39 1.86
N LYS A 16 5.19 12.23 1.00
CA LYS A 16 5.03 12.12 -0.45
C LYS A 16 4.75 10.69 -0.87
N ALA A 17 5.43 9.70 -0.27
CA ALA A 17 5.13 8.28 -0.48
C ALA A 17 3.66 7.98 -0.14
N LEU A 18 3.16 8.46 1.00
CA LEU A 18 1.75 8.40 1.40
C LEU A 18 0.82 8.98 0.33
N LYS A 19 1.13 10.18 -0.18
CA LYS A 19 0.32 10.84 -1.22
C LYS A 19 0.31 10.05 -2.53
N ILE A 20 1.43 9.47 -2.93
CA ILE A 20 1.53 8.63 -4.13
C ILE A 20 0.69 7.37 -3.94
N CYS A 21 0.90 6.61 -2.87
CA CYS A 21 0.16 5.37 -2.60
C CYS A 21 -1.37 5.59 -2.58
N ARG A 22 -1.85 6.69 -1.96
CA ARG A 22 -3.29 7.03 -1.88
C ARG A 22 -3.94 7.32 -3.23
N LYS A 23 -3.17 7.58 -4.31
CA LYS A 23 -3.73 7.69 -5.67
C LYS A 23 -4.17 6.33 -6.23
N TYR A 24 -3.58 5.24 -5.72
CA TYR A 24 -3.66 3.91 -6.33
C TYR A 24 -4.26 2.85 -5.42
N LEU A 25 -4.06 2.97 -4.10
CA LEU A 25 -4.44 1.98 -3.10
C LEU A 25 -5.09 2.67 -1.89
N SER A 26 -5.90 1.91 -1.15
CA SER A 26 -6.51 2.36 0.09
C SER A 26 -5.48 2.32 1.22
N TRP A 27 -5.43 3.38 2.02
CA TRP A 27 -4.58 3.42 3.21
C TRP A 27 -5.21 2.61 4.34
N VAL A 28 -4.45 1.67 4.92
CA VAL A 28 -4.95 0.75 5.97
C VAL A 28 -4.33 1.07 7.33
N GLN A 29 -3.02 1.31 7.35
CA GLN A 29 -2.25 1.70 8.53
C GLN A 29 -1.03 2.51 8.10
N ASN A 30 -0.29 3.10 9.05
CA ASN A 30 0.77 4.10 8.81
C ASN A 30 1.66 3.80 7.60
N SER A 31 2.05 2.53 7.42
CA SER A 31 2.94 2.11 6.34
C SER A 31 2.39 0.97 5.49
N VAL A 32 1.06 0.78 5.46
CA VAL A 32 0.42 -0.28 4.67
C VAL A 32 -0.79 0.23 3.90
N PHE A 33 -0.85 -0.21 2.65
CA PHE A 33 -1.90 0.10 1.71
C PHE A 33 -2.37 -1.18 1.04
N GLU A 34 -3.64 -1.26 0.69
CA GLU A 34 -4.17 -2.39 -0.05
C GLU A 34 -5.25 -1.96 -1.03
N GLY A 35 -5.47 -2.73 -2.09
CA GLY A 35 -6.49 -2.39 -3.07
C GLY A 35 -6.46 -3.23 -4.33
N GLU A 36 -7.57 -3.17 -5.06
CA GLU A 36 -7.60 -3.69 -6.42
C GLU A 36 -6.91 -2.71 -7.36
N ILE A 37 -6.03 -3.25 -8.20
CA ILE A 37 -5.24 -2.46 -9.13
C ILE A 37 -5.05 -3.22 -10.44
N SER A 38 -4.97 -2.47 -11.55
CA SER A 38 -4.59 -3.02 -12.85
C SER A 38 -3.07 -3.15 -12.94
N LYS A 39 -2.57 -4.06 -13.79
CA LYS A 39 -1.12 -4.20 -14.05
C LYS A 39 -0.50 -2.86 -14.47
N ALA A 40 -1.17 -2.12 -15.34
CA ALA A 40 -0.70 -0.82 -15.82
C ALA A 40 -0.59 0.21 -14.69
N ASN A 41 -1.57 0.28 -13.79
CA ASN A 41 -1.53 1.20 -12.66
C ASN A 41 -0.51 0.79 -11.60
N LEU A 42 -0.27 -0.51 -11.41
CA LEU A 42 0.79 -0.98 -10.52
C LEU A 42 2.17 -0.55 -11.01
N VAL A 43 2.44 -0.66 -12.32
CA VAL A 43 3.70 -0.17 -12.91
C VAL A 43 3.84 1.35 -12.74
N LYS A 44 2.75 2.12 -12.92
CA LYS A 44 2.76 3.57 -12.68
C LYS A 44 3.07 3.91 -11.22
N LEU A 45 2.43 3.22 -10.27
CA LEU A 45 2.68 3.35 -8.84
C LEU A 45 4.16 3.08 -8.51
N GLN A 46 4.72 1.97 -9.01
CA GLN A 46 6.12 1.61 -8.81
C GLN A 46 7.07 2.69 -9.36
N ASN A 47 6.81 3.19 -10.57
CA ASN A 47 7.64 4.23 -11.19
C ASN A 47 7.55 5.56 -10.42
N GLU A 48 6.35 5.99 -10.02
CA GLU A 48 6.20 7.21 -9.20
C GLU A 48 6.95 7.09 -7.88
N LEU A 49 6.85 5.96 -7.19
CA LEU A 49 7.56 5.75 -5.92
C LEU A 49 9.08 5.73 -6.10
N LYS A 50 9.60 5.03 -7.12
CA LYS A 50 11.03 4.98 -7.45
C LYS A 50 11.65 6.35 -7.69
N THR A 51 10.90 7.29 -8.28
CA THR A 51 11.41 8.66 -8.50
C THR A 51 11.56 9.48 -7.21
N TYR A 52 11.06 8.98 -6.09
CA TYR A 52 10.97 9.74 -4.85
C TYR A 52 11.64 9.08 -3.65
N ILE A 53 11.70 7.75 -3.61
CA ILE A 53 12.41 7.02 -2.56
C ILE A 53 13.92 7.07 -2.74
N ASP A 54 14.63 6.77 -1.67
CA ASP A 54 16.07 6.56 -1.64
C ASP A 54 16.34 5.05 -1.56
N GLU A 55 16.70 4.42 -2.67
CA GLU A 55 16.80 2.95 -2.77
C GLU A 55 17.91 2.34 -1.87
N ASP A 56 18.82 3.16 -1.36
CA ASP A 56 19.88 2.72 -0.43
C ASP A 56 19.39 2.63 1.03
N TYR A 57 18.27 3.28 1.37
CA TYR A 57 17.79 3.41 2.75
C TYR A 57 16.31 3.05 2.94
N ASP A 58 15.50 3.22 1.90
CA ASP A 58 14.08 2.96 1.93
C ASP A 58 13.76 1.59 1.33
N SER A 59 12.64 1.00 1.75
CA SER A 59 12.15 -0.24 1.16
C SER A 59 10.65 -0.18 0.89
N ILE A 60 10.22 -0.84 -0.19
CA ILE A 60 8.81 -1.00 -0.54
C ILE A 60 8.60 -2.45 -0.96
N ILE A 61 7.64 -3.13 -0.32
CA ILE A 61 7.30 -4.53 -0.55
C ILE A 61 5.87 -4.61 -1.08
N TYR A 62 5.69 -5.37 -2.16
CA TYR A 62 4.40 -5.62 -2.78
C TYR A 62 4.04 -7.11 -2.65
N TYR A 63 2.87 -7.40 -2.11
CA TYR A 63 2.25 -8.72 -2.18
C TYR A 63 1.14 -8.67 -3.23
N GLU A 64 1.32 -9.41 -4.32
CA GLU A 64 0.36 -9.46 -5.43
C GLU A 64 -0.49 -10.73 -5.39
N PHE A 65 -1.80 -10.57 -5.46
CA PHE A 65 -2.77 -11.65 -5.41
C PHE A 65 -3.63 -11.65 -6.67
N ARG A 66 -3.78 -12.83 -7.28
CA ARG A 66 -4.66 -13.03 -8.46
C ARG A 66 -6.14 -12.99 -8.09
N THR A 67 -6.46 -13.44 -6.88
CA THR A 67 -7.83 -13.50 -6.33
C THR A 67 -7.79 -13.10 -4.85
N LYS A 68 -8.90 -12.57 -4.36
CA LYS A 68 -9.12 -12.31 -2.93
C LYS A 68 -9.73 -13.51 -2.20
N GLN A 69 -10.08 -14.57 -2.93
CA GLN A 69 -10.57 -15.81 -2.33
C GLN A 69 -9.51 -16.30 -1.33
N TYR A 70 -9.93 -16.60 -0.10
CA TYR A 70 -9.11 -16.99 1.05
C TYR A 70 -8.35 -15.88 1.79
N MET A 71 -8.63 -14.60 1.52
CA MET A 71 -8.11 -13.53 2.35
C MET A 71 -8.94 -13.37 3.63
N ASN A 72 -8.29 -13.51 4.77
CA ASN A 72 -8.87 -13.22 6.08
C ASN A 72 -8.08 -12.07 6.72
N ARG A 73 -8.73 -10.92 6.92
CA ARG A 73 -8.12 -9.76 7.59
C ARG A 73 -8.58 -9.74 9.04
N GLN A 74 -7.62 -9.76 9.95
CA GLN A 74 -7.86 -9.56 11.38
C GLN A 74 -7.05 -8.35 11.85
N CYS A 75 -7.66 -7.53 12.70
CA CYS A 75 -7.00 -6.38 13.32
C CYS A 75 -7.16 -6.50 14.83
N ILE A 76 -6.05 -6.36 15.56
CA ILE A 76 -6.03 -6.21 17.01
C ILE A 76 -5.71 -4.74 17.30
N GLY A 77 -6.55 -4.07 18.10
CA GLY A 77 -6.41 -2.65 18.41
C GLY A 77 -7.24 -1.75 17.49
N GLN A 78 -6.79 -0.51 17.27
CA GLN A 78 -7.55 0.47 16.51
C GLN A 78 -7.38 0.29 15.00
N ASP A 79 -8.47 -0.03 14.31
CA ASP A 79 -8.50 -0.03 12.85
C ASP A 79 -8.55 1.41 12.32
N LYS A 80 -7.44 1.87 11.75
CA LYS A 80 -7.33 3.21 11.16
C LYS A 80 -7.81 3.26 9.71
N GLY A 81 -7.93 2.12 9.05
CA GLY A 81 -8.26 1.99 7.62
C GLY A 81 -9.77 2.07 7.32
N GLY A 82 -10.61 2.12 8.35
CA GLY A 82 -12.05 2.33 8.21
C GLY A 82 -12.80 1.16 7.55
N PHE A 83 -12.22 -0.05 7.51
CA PHE A 83 -12.93 -1.23 7.02
C PHE A 83 -13.98 -1.65 8.06
N VAL A 84 -15.15 -1.01 8.00
CA VAL A 84 -16.33 -1.49 8.71
C VAL A 84 -16.83 -2.70 7.94
N GLN A 85 -16.56 -3.89 8.48
CA GLN A 85 -17.19 -5.11 8.01
C GLN A 85 -18.67 -5.02 8.41
N PHE A 86 -19.54 -4.65 7.48
CA PHE A 86 -20.98 -4.78 7.70
C PHE A 86 -21.27 -6.28 7.85
N LEU A 87 -21.73 -6.64 9.05
CA LEU A 87 -22.31 -7.95 9.39
C LEU A 87 -23.65 -8.13 8.67
#